data_AF-A0A965WF89-F1
#
_entry.id   AF-A0A965WF89-F1
#
_cell.length_a   1.000
_cell.length_b   1.000
_cell.length_c   1.000
_cell.angle_alpha   90.00
_cell.angle_beta   90.00
_cell.angle_gamma   90.00
#
_symmetry.space_group_name_H-M   'P 1'
#
loop_
_entity.id
_entity.type
_entity.pdbx_description
1 polymer ?
#
loop_
_entity_poly.entity_id
_entity_poly.type
_entity_poly.pdbx_seq_one_letter_code
_entity_poly.pdbx_strand_id
1 'polypeptide(L)'
;MSASALARKLSVTPRNISKLEKAEADEKITLASLRKLASALDCELQYALVPRKSLEELLEDRAISIARDRLRPISHSMSLENQTIDKPTQEKQLQLLAKEILDGPRRNLW
;
A
#
# COMPACT_ATOMS: atom_id res chain seq x y z
N MET A 1 2.82 -14.42 -30.56
CA MET A 1 2.93 -13.45 -31.68
C MET A 1 4.38 -13.02 -31.80
N SER A 2 4.91 -12.81 -33.01
CA SER A 2 6.25 -12.22 -33.17
C SER A 2 6.20 -10.69 -33.04
N ALA A 3 7.30 -10.05 -32.66
CA ALA A 3 7.40 -8.58 -32.58
C ALA A 3 7.02 -7.89 -33.90
N SER A 4 7.29 -8.54 -35.05
CA SER A 4 6.87 -8.08 -36.38
C SER A 4 5.34 -8.10 -36.57
N ALA A 5 4.66 -9.14 -36.06
CA ALA A 5 3.20 -9.23 -36.12
C ALA A 5 2.53 -8.17 -35.23
N LEU A 6 3.07 -7.93 -34.04
CA LEU A 6 2.60 -6.90 -33.12
C LEU A 6 2.83 -5.49 -33.71
N ALA A 7 4.00 -5.26 -34.31
CA ALA A 7 4.34 -4.02 -34.99
C ALA A 7 3.34 -3.67 -36.10
N ARG A 8 2.94 -4.65 -36.92
CA ARG A 8 1.91 -4.46 -37.95
C ARG A 8 0.56 -4.08 -37.37
N LYS A 9 0.11 -4.75 -36.30
CA LYS A 9 -1.17 -4.41 -35.64
C LYS A 9 -1.17 -2.99 -35.09
N LEU A 10 -0.04 -2.53 -34.56
CA LEU A 10 0.13 -1.19 -34.00
C LEU A 10 0.51 -0.12 -35.02
N SER A 11 0.70 -0.48 -36.30
CA SER A 11 1.24 0.41 -37.34
C SER A 11 2.55 1.09 -36.93
N VAL A 12 3.42 0.38 -36.20
CA VAL A 12 4.75 0.85 -35.78
C VAL A 12 5.85 -0.03 -36.36
N THR A 13 7.09 0.41 -36.25
CA THR A 13 8.24 -0.41 -36.68
C THR A 13 8.54 -1.52 -35.66
N PRO A 14 9.03 -2.70 -36.09
CA PRO A 14 9.46 -3.77 -35.18
C PRO A 14 10.50 -3.31 -34.14
N ARG A 15 11.38 -2.37 -34.52
CA ARG A 15 12.35 -1.74 -33.62
C ARG A 15 11.67 -0.99 -32.46
N ASN A 16 10.52 -0.36 -32.71
CA ASN A 16 9.77 0.33 -31.66
C ASN A 16 9.14 -0.66 -30.68
N ILE A 17 8.67 -1.81 -31.15
CA ILE A 17 8.19 -2.90 -30.29
C ILE A 17 9.32 -3.42 -29.40
N SER A 18 10.48 -3.72 -29.96
CA SER A 18 11.62 -4.18 -29.14
C SER A 18 12.09 -3.13 -28.13
N LYS A 19 11.93 -1.82 -28.43
CA LYS A 19 12.16 -0.77 -27.43
C LYS A 19 11.12 -0.76 -26.33
N LEU A 20 9.85 -0.99 -26.65
CA LEU A 20 8.78 -1.08 -25.66
C LEU A 20 8.94 -2.31 -24.77
N GLU A 21 9.26 -3.47 -25.34
CA GLU A 21 9.58 -4.70 -24.59
C GLU A 21 10.76 -4.48 -23.64
N LYS A 22 11.83 -3.83 -24.12
CA LYS A 22 12.97 -3.48 -23.26
C LYS A 22 12.58 -2.48 -22.17
N ALA A 23 11.79 -1.47 -22.49
CA ALA A 23 11.33 -0.49 -21.51
C ALA A 23 10.40 -1.13 -20.45
N GLU A 24 9.61 -2.13 -20.81
CA GLU A 24 8.81 -2.91 -19.87
C GLU A 24 9.69 -3.73 -18.93
N ALA A 25 10.68 -4.44 -19.48
CA ALA A 25 11.65 -5.21 -18.68
C ALA A 25 12.49 -4.32 -17.75
N ASP A 26 12.82 -3.10 -18.18
CA ASP A 26 13.56 -2.11 -17.39
C ASP A 26 12.66 -1.27 -16.46
N GLU A 27 11.35 -1.57 -16.36
CA GLU A 27 10.35 -0.82 -15.57
C GLU A 27 10.21 0.67 -15.93
N LYS A 28 10.59 1.05 -17.15
CA LYS A 28 10.58 2.44 -17.67
C LYS A 28 9.42 2.73 -18.63
N ILE A 29 8.62 1.72 -18.98
CA ILE A 29 7.48 1.89 -19.87
C ILE A 29 6.42 2.78 -19.21
N THR A 30 5.78 3.64 -20.01
CA THR A 30 4.67 4.47 -19.52
C THR A 30 3.35 3.69 -19.59
N LEU A 31 2.43 3.97 -18.67
CA LEU A 31 1.08 3.40 -18.69
C LEU A 31 0.33 3.69 -20.00
N ALA A 32 0.59 4.85 -20.61
CA ALA A 32 0.02 5.21 -21.91
C ALA A 32 0.48 4.24 -23.03
N SER A 33 1.76 3.85 -23.03
CA SER A 33 2.30 2.90 -23.99
C SER A 33 1.76 1.48 -23.75
N LEU A 34 1.71 1.02 -22.49
CA LEU A 34 1.09 -0.25 -22.13
C LEU A 34 -0.38 -0.31 -22.54
N ARG A 35 -1.12 0.78 -22.36
CA ARG A 35 -2.54 0.85 -22.78
C ARG A 35 -2.70 0.73 -24.30
N LYS A 36 -1.83 1.38 -25.08
CA LYS A 36 -1.81 1.23 -26.55
C LYS A 36 -1.51 -0.20 -26.98
N LEU A 37 -0.55 -0.86 -26.33
CA LEU A 37 -0.24 -2.27 -26.58
C LEU A 37 -1.45 -3.16 -26.27
N ALA A 38 -2.08 -2.98 -25.11
CA ALA A 38 -3.28 -3.70 -24.71
C ALA A 38 -4.42 -3.52 -25.74
N SER A 39 -4.72 -2.29 -26.15
CA SER A 39 -5.75 -2.02 -27.16
C SER A 39 -5.48 -2.71 -28.51
N ALA A 40 -4.22 -2.79 -28.95
CA ALA A 40 -3.89 -3.49 -30.20
C ALA A 40 -3.94 -5.02 -30.09
N LEU A 41 -3.87 -5.55 -28.88
CA LEU A 41 -4.07 -6.96 -28.57
C LEU A 41 -5.54 -7.30 -28.29
N ASP A 42 -6.45 -6.32 -28.38
CA ASP A 42 -7.85 -6.45 -27.97
C ASP A 42 -7.96 -6.85 -26.48
N CYS A 43 -7.13 -6.22 -25.65
CA CYS A 43 -7.06 -6.42 -24.21
C CYS A 43 -7.26 -5.09 -23.47
N GLU A 44 -7.68 -5.17 -22.21
CA GLU A 44 -7.79 -4.02 -21.31
C GLU A 44 -6.63 -4.00 -20.32
N LEU A 45 -6.02 -2.81 -20.12
CA LEU A 45 -4.99 -2.63 -19.10
C LEU A 45 -5.65 -2.32 -17.75
N GLN A 46 -5.63 -3.30 -16.85
CA GLN A 46 -6.04 -3.13 -15.44
C GLN A 46 -4.81 -2.80 -14.58
N TYR A 47 -4.86 -1.71 -13.82
CA TYR A 47 -3.79 -1.30 -12.90
C TYR A 47 -4.32 -1.21 -11.47
N ALA A 48 -3.77 -2.03 -10.58
CA ALA A 48 -4.18 -2.09 -9.18
C ALA A 48 -2.97 -2.03 -8.25
N LEU A 49 -3.11 -1.26 -7.17
CA LEU A 49 -2.17 -1.29 -6.05
C LEU A 49 -2.69 -2.29 -5.03
N VAL A 50 -1.96 -3.40 -4.86
CA VAL A 50 -2.28 -4.40 -3.85
C VAL A 50 -1.41 -4.14 -2.62
N PRO A 51 -2.01 -3.91 -1.44
CA PRO A 51 -1.24 -3.77 -0.21
C PRO A 51 -0.39 -5.00 0.08
N ARG A 52 0.81 -4.79 0.64
CA ARG A 52 1.72 -5.90 1.01
C ARG A 52 1.23 -6.72 2.21
N LYS A 53 0.29 -6.16 2.97
CA LYS A 53 -0.31 -6.72 4.17
C LYS A 53 -1.81 -6.86 3.98
N SER A 54 -2.44 -7.74 4.74
CA SER A 54 -3.91 -7.84 4.76
C SER A 54 -4.54 -6.53 5.22
N LEU A 55 -5.82 -6.34 4.89
CA LEU A 55 -6.55 -5.17 5.36
C LEU A 55 -6.65 -5.20 6.90
N GLU A 56 -6.83 -6.38 7.48
CA GLU A 56 -6.88 -6.61 8.92
C GLU A 56 -5.58 -6.15 9.58
N GLU A 57 -4.42 -6.57 9.07
CA GLU A 57 -3.11 -6.16 9.59
C GLU A 57 -2.90 -4.65 9.50
N LEU A 58 -3.34 -4.02 8.40
CA LEU A 58 -3.24 -2.56 8.25
C LEU A 58 -4.11 -1.81 9.26
N LEU A 59 -5.31 -2.31 9.54
CA LEU A 59 -6.21 -1.73 10.53
C LEU A 59 -5.64 -1.88 11.94
N GLU A 60 -5.10 -3.06 12.27
CA GLU A 60 -4.44 -3.32 13.55
C GLU A 60 -3.22 -2.41 13.75
N ASP A 61 -2.33 -2.32 12.76
CA ASP A 61 -1.16 -1.42 12.79
C ASP A 61 -1.60 0.05 13.02
N ARG A 62 -2.68 0.47 12.35
CA ARG A 62 -3.21 1.82 12.49
C ARG A 62 -3.80 2.07 13.87
N ALA A 63 -4.58 1.13 14.40
CA ALA A 63 -5.16 1.22 15.73
C ALA A 63 -4.08 1.29 16.82
N ILE A 64 -3.04 0.45 16.71
CA ILE A 64 -1.88 0.47 17.60
C ILE A 64 -1.15 1.81 17.54
N SER A 65 -0.94 2.37 16.34
CA SER A 65 -0.32 3.69 16.18
C SER A 65 -1.11 4.78 16.90
N ILE A 66 -2.43 4.82 16.72
CA ILE A 66 -3.31 5.81 17.35
C ILE A 66 -3.36 5.62 18.87
N ALA A 67 -3.47 4.39 19.34
CA ALA A 67 -3.43 4.06 20.76
C ALA A 67 -2.13 4.56 21.42
N ARG A 68 -0.99 4.32 20.76
CA ARG A 68 0.32 4.81 21.21
C ARG A 68 0.39 6.34 21.25
N ASP A 69 -0.16 7.01 20.24
CA ASP A 69 -0.20 8.48 20.19
C ASP A 69 -1.08 9.08 21.28
N ARG A 70 -2.20 8.44 21.62
CA ARG A 70 -3.07 8.84 22.74
C ARG A 70 -2.44 8.58 24.12
N LEU A 71 -1.69 7.50 24.26
CA LEU A 71 -1.03 7.14 25.52
C LEU A 71 0.25 7.96 25.77
N ARG A 72 0.89 8.51 24.72
CA ARG A 72 2.15 9.25 24.84
C ARG A 72 2.06 10.44 25.82
N PRO A 73 1.07 11.36 25.73
CA PRO A 73 0.94 12.47 26.67
C PRO A 73 0.65 12.01 28.10
N ILE A 74 -0.17 10.97 28.25
CA ILE A 74 -0.54 10.40 29.55
C ILE A 74 0.69 9.80 30.23
N SER A 75 1.46 8.99 29.49
CA SER A 75 2.70 8.40 30.00
C SER A 75 3.74 9.47 30.40
N HIS A 76 3.80 10.58 29.66
CA HIS A 76 4.67 11.70 30.00
C HIS A 76 4.23 12.38 31.31
N SER A 77 2.93 12.66 31.50
CA SER A 77 2.41 13.20 32.77
C SER A 77 2.67 12.25 33.95
N MET A 78 2.36 10.96 33.78
CA MET A 78 2.56 9.95 34.82
C MET A 78 4.04 9.79 35.21
N SER A 79 4.96 9.96 34.25
CA SER A 79 6.40 9.94 34.53
C SER A 79 6.86 11.15 35.35
N LEU A 80 6.27 12.34 35.12
CA LEU A 80 6.55 13.54 35.90
C LEU A 80 5.96 13.45 37.31
N GLU A 81 4.90 12.65 37.49
CA GLU A 81 4.25 12.38 38.78
C GLU A 81 4.90 11.23 39.57
N ASN A 82 6.03 10.66 39.12
CA ASN A 82 6.67 9.46 39.68
C ASN A 82 5.76 8.22 39.75
N GLN A 83 4.75 8.14 38.88
CA GLN A 83 3.79 7.03 38.79
C GLN A 83 4.06 6.18 37.54
N THR A 84 5.33 5.84 37.28
CA THR A 84 5.66 5.00 36.12
C THR A 84 5.15 3.58 36.31
N ILE A 85 4.21 3.16 35.45
CA ILE A 85 3.70 1.79 35.41
C ILE A 85 4.76 0.87 34.77
N ASP A 86 4.78 -0.41 35.16
CA ASP A 86 5.63 -1.42 34.53
C ASP A 86 5.34 -1.59 33.02
N LYS A 87 6.38 -1.90 32.25
CA LYS A 87 6.30 -2.11 30.79
C LYS A 87 5.22 -3.14 30.37
N PRO A 88 5.08 -4.31 31.02
CA PRO A 88 4.05 -5.27 30.59
C PRO A 88 2.62 -4.77 30.80
N THR A 89 2.36 -3.99 31.85
CA THR A 89 1.04 -3.37 32.05
C THR A 89 0.77 -2.26 31.04
N GLN A 90 1.80 -1.46 30.69
CA GLN A 90 1.69 -0.45 29.63
C GLN A 90 1.36 -1.08 28.26
N GLU A 91 1.99 -2.20 27.92
CA GLU A 91 1.71 -2.92 26.67
C GLU A 91 0.28 -3.47 26.63
N LYS A 92 -0.21 -4.03 27.75
CA LYS A 92 -1.61 -4.48 27.87
C LYS A 92 -2.60 -3.33 27.69
N GLN A 93 -2.33 -2.17 28.30
CA GLN A 93 -3.20 -1.00 28.18
C GLN A 93 -3.23 -0.47 26.74
N LEU A 94 -2.08 -0.51 26.05
CA LEU A 94 -1.99 -0.18 24.63
C LEU A 94 -2.81 -1.14 23.77
N GLN A 95 -2.72 -2.45 24.00
CA GLN A 95 -3.51 -3.43 23.24
C GLN A 95 -5.01 -3.29 23.49
N LEU A 96 -5.44 -3.04 24.73
CA LEU A 96 -6.84 -2.81 25.06
C LEU A 96 -7.39 -1.57 24.34
N LEU A 97 -6.63 -0.47 24.35
CA LEU A 97 -7.03 0.76 23.67
C LEU A 97 -7.06 0.59 22.14
N ALA A 98 -6.09 -0.14 21.58
CA ALA A 98 -6.08 -0.45 20.15
C ALA A 98 -7.31 -1.28 19.76
N LYS A 99 -7.69 -2.27 20.58
CA LYS A 99 -8.91 -3.06 20.38
C LYS A 99 -10.18 -2.21 20.45
N GLU A 100 -10.28 -1.31 21.41
CA GLU A 100 -11.42 -0.38 21.51
C GLU A 100 -11.53 0.53 20.27
N ILE A 101 -10.40 0.99 19.72
CA ILE A 101 -10.37 1.79 18.49
C ILE A 101 -10.82 0.97 17.27
N LEU A 102 -10.46 -0.32 17.21
CA LEU A 102 -10.88 -1.24 16.14
C LEU A 102 -12.38 -1.57 16.20
N ASP A 103 -12.90 -1.84 17.40
CA ASP A 103 -14.30 -2.20 17.64
C ASP A 103 -15.24 -0.98 17.50
N GLY A 104 -14.69 0.24 17.51
CA GLY A 104 -15.41 1.50 17.36
C GLY A 104 -15.69 1.94 15.91
N PRO A 105 -16.22 3.17 15.72
CA PRO A 105 -16.45 3.73 14.39
C PRO A 105 -15.16 3.82 13.58
N ARG A 106 -15.17 3.36 12.32
CA ARG A 106 -14.00 3.40 11.42
C ARG A 106 -13.41 4.80 11.21
N ARG A 107 -14.18 5.87 11.45
CA ARG A 107 -13.68 7.24 11.45
C ARG A 107 -12.57 7.46 12.48
N ASN A 108 -12.55 6.72 13.58
CA ASN A 108 -11.54 6.87 14.63
C ASN A 108 -10.16 6.35 14.22
N LEU A 109 -10.07 5.59 13.12
CA LEU A 109 -8.80 5.12 12.54
C LEU A 109 -8.17 6.17 11.59
N TRP A 110 -8.88 7.24 11.26
CA TRP A 110 -8.46 8.26 10.30
C TRP A 110 -8.37 9.64 10.94
#